data_AF-A0A397G5U1-F1
#
_entry.id   AF-A0A397G5U1-F1
#
_cell.length_a   1.000
_cell.length_b   1.000
_cell.length_c   1.000
_cell.angle_alpha   90.00
_cell.angle_beta   90.00
_cell.angle_gamma   90.00
#
_symmetry.space_group_name_H-M   'P 1'
#
loop_
_entity.id
_entity.type
_entity.pdbx_description
1 polymer ?
#
loop_
_entity_poly.entity_id
_entity_poly.type
_entity_poly.pdbx_seq_one_letter_code
_entity_poly.pdbx_strand_id
1 'polypeptide(L)'
;MHIESLVSVVFYRGLTMQVAVERDEQGRSNYSMCAVNPSRISKTFNEQALQYVVENISEQTGWLLEIVNYNVANMQYVAAGDLRALDCLTNLLNFLKAQNIDIPALMQSMSLEDVKAHLTGIIQECVKQTESKPRPIQLERGFATIPLKGIDVPFHSTFLRSGVKPFRSFLLKKINKTTIDPSKLAGKYIPNVTARPFEITKEYFEDVYRITNSLRIASILANWEKYEEGTETTARAA
;
A
#
# COMPACT_ATOMS: atom_id res chain seq x y z
N MET A 1 18.37 6.30 18.00
CA MET A 1 19.26 5.84 16.92
C MET A 1 20.26 6.96 16.62
N HIS A 2 21.56 6.67 16.52
CA HIS A 2 22.56 7.66 16.11
C HIS A 2 22.45 8.01 14.61
N ILE A 3 23.02 9.13 14.19
CA ILE A 3 22.90 9.65 12.82
C ILE A 3 23.48 8.65 11.81
N GLU A 4 24.61 8.03 12.12
CA GLU A 4 25.31 7.07 11.26
C GLU A 4 24.47 5.81 11.03
N SER A 5 23.81 5.33 12.09
CA SER A 5 22.86 4.22 12.00
C SER A 5 21.62 4.60 11.20
N LEU A 6 21.11 5.82 11.36
CA LEU A 6 19.96 6.32 10.60
C LEU A 6 20.25 6.38 9.11
N VAL A 7 21.38 6.99 8.72
CA VAL A 7 21.81 7.07 7.32
C VAL A 7 22.00 5.66 6.74
N SER A 8 22.60 4.74 7.49
CA SER A 8 22.74 3.34 7.08
C SER A 8 21.39 2.66 6.81
N VAL A 9 20.41 2.87 7.69
CA VAL A 9 19.05 2.29 7.57
C VAL A 9 18.31 2.86 6.36
N VAL A 10 18.35 4.18 6.17
CA VAL A 10 17.66 4.84 5.06
C VAL A 10 18.29 4.46 3.72
N PHE A 11 19.62 4.40 3.65
CA PHE A 11 20.33 3.98 2.44
C PHE A 11 20.02 2.52 2.10
N TYR A 12 20.10 1.62 3.08
CA TYR A 12 19.79 0.20 2.87
C TYR A 12 18.33 -0.02 2.49
N ARG A 13 17.40 0.79 3.02
CA ARG A 13 15.99 0.80 2.59
C ARG A 13 15.88 1.15 1.10
N GLY A 14 16.56 2.21 0.67
CA GLY A 14 16.62 2.62 -0.74
C GLY A 14 17.06 1.48 -1.66
N LEU A 15 18.19 0.85 -1.34
CA LEU A 15 18.71 -0.29 -2.10
C LEU A 15 17.75 -1.50 -2.10
N THR A 16 17.16 -1.82 -0.95
CA THR A 16 16.22 -2.94 -0.83
C THR A 16 15.01 -2.74 -1.73
N MET A 17 14.46 -1.52 -1.78
CA MET A 17 13.34 -1.18 -2.66
C MET A 17 13.75 -1.21 -4.13
N GLN A 18 14.94 -0.69 -4.46
CA GLN A 18 15.45 -0.61 -5.83
C GLN A 18 15.68 -1.99 -6.46
N VAL A 19 16.26 -2.92 -5.69
CA VAL A 19 16.64 -4.28 -6.14
C VAL A 19 15.46 -5.25 -6.14
N ALA A 20 14.40 -4.95 -5.39
CA ALA A 20 13.20 -5.79 -5.34
C ALA A 20 12.38 -5.79 -6.64
N VAL A 21 12.65 -4.86 -7.54
CA VAL A 21 11.94 -4.72 -8.81
C VAL A 21 12.83 -5.19 -9.96
N GLU A 22 12.34 -6.12 -10.76
CA GLU A 22 13.00 -6.53 -11.99
C GLU A 22 13.01 -5.39 -13.00
N ARG A 23 14.14 -5.22 -13.68
CA ARG A 23 14.39 -4.14 -14.63
C ARG A 23 14.86 -4.70 -15.95
N ASP A 24 14.50 -4.02 -17.04
CA ASP A 24 15.00 -4.35 -18.37
C ASP A 24 16.46 -3.90 -18.56
N GLU A 25 17.01 -4.17 -19.75
CA GLU A 25 18.40 -3.80 -20.12
C GLU A 25 18.67 -2.28 -20.04
N GLN A 26 17.63 -1.46 -20.06
CA GLN A 26 17.71 0.00 -19.95
C GLN A 26 17.45 0.49 -18.51
N GLY A 27 17.31 -0.43 -17.55
CA GLY A 27 17.08 -0.14 -16.15
C GLY A 27 15.64 0.25 -15.81
N ARG A 28 14.68 0.08 -16.73
CA ARG A 28 13.27 0.45 -16.53
C ARG A 28 12.49 -0.69 -15.89
N SER A 29 11.50 -0.37 -15.08
CA SER A 29 10.58 -1.36 -14.52
C SER A 29 9.19 -1.30 -15.19
N ASN A 30 8.40 -2.35 -15.00
CA ASN A 30 6.99 -2.39 -15.37
C ASN A 30 6.05 -1.91 -14.25
N TYR A 31 6.56 -1.15 -13.28
CA TYR A 31 5.79 -0.64 -12.16
C TYR A 31 5.87 0.87 -12.06
N SER A 32 4.85 1.49 -11.48
CA SER A 32 4.88 2.91 -11.14
C SER A 32 3.86 3.24 -10.06
N MET A 33 3.59 4.53 -9.88
CA MET A 33 2.61 5.07 -8.96
C MET A 33 1.86 6.24 -9.62
N CYS A 34 0.56 6.34 -9.36
CA CYS A 34 -0.30 7.43 -9.83
C CYS A 34 -1.01 8.08 -8.65
N ALA A 35 -0.93 9.41 -8.56
CA ALA A 35 -1.80 10.17 -7.68
C ALA A 35 -3.23 10.17 -8.27
N VAL A 36 -4.22 9.93 -7.43
CA VAL A 36 -5.64 9.86 -7.81
C VAL A 36 -6.42 10.88 -6.99
N ASN A 37 -7.25 11.68 -7.66
CA ASN A 37 -8.15 12.64 -7.05
C ASN A 37 -9.62 12.27 -7.35
N PRO A 38 -10.28 11.53 -6.44
CA PRO A 38 -11.70 11.15 -6.53
C PRO A 38 -12.65 12.30 -6.86
N SER A 39 -12.47 13.47 -6.23
CA SER A 39 -13.35 14.64 -6.42
C SER A 39 -13.41 15.17 -7.86
N ARG A 40 -12.44 14.81 -8.72
CA ARG A 40 -12.45 15.19 -10.14
C ARG A 40 -13.35 14.32 -10.99
N ILE A 41 -13.75 13.15 -10.49
CA ILE A 41 -14.66 12.22 -11.18
C ILE A 41 -16.09 12.73 -10.99
N SER A 42 -16.59 12.72 -9.75
CA SER A 42 -17.88 13.31 -9.38
C SER A 42 -17.82 13.78 -7.92
N LYS A 43 -18.85 14.52 -7.48
CA LYS A 43 -18.96 14.95 -6.08
C LYS A 43 -19.27 13.79 -5.12
N THR A 44 -19.86 12.72 -5.64
CA THR A 44 -20.30 11.53 -4.91
C THR A 44 -19.24 10.44 -4.88
N PHE A 45 -18.29 10.44 -5.82
CA PHE A 45 -17.21 9.45 -5.90
C PHE A 45 -16.23 9.61 -4.73
N ASN A 46 -16.34 8.71 -3.75
CA ASN A 46 -15.62 8.74 -2.48
C ASN A 46 -14.50 7.69 -2.38
N GLU A 47 -13.85 7.61 -1.23
CA GLU A 47 -12.81 6.60 -0.93
C GLU A 47 -13.26 5.16 -1.20
N GLN A 48 -14.46 4.79 -0.75
CA GLN A 48 -14.98 3.43 -0.89
C GLN A 48 -15.20 3.07 -2.36
N ALA A 49 -15.67 4.02 -3.18
CA ALA A 49 -15.81 3.82 -4.61
C ALA A 49 -14.44 3.63 -5.30
N LEU A 50 -13.42 4.39 -4.88
CA LEU A 50 -12.06 4.22 -5.40
C LEU A 50 -11.47 2.85 -5.02
N GLN A 51 -11.63 2.43 -3.75
CA GLN A 51 -11.20 1.12 -3.27
C GLN A 51 -11.88 0.01 -4.08
N TYR A 52 -13.20 0.07 -4.21
CA TYR A 52 -13.98 -0.91 -4.98
C TYR A 52 -13.50 -1.01 -6.44
N VAL A 53 -13.24 0.12 -7.10
CA VAL A 53 -12.71 0.13 -8.47
C VAL A 53 -11.33 -0.51 -8.56
N VAL A 54 -10.42 -0.14 -7.66
CA VAL A 54 -9.04 -0.67 -7.65
C VAL A 54 -9.03 -2.18 -7.39
N GLU A 55 -9.83 -2.64 -6.43
CA GLU A 55 -9.97 -4.06 -6.09
C GLU A 55 -10.52 -4.86 -7.28
N ASN A 56 -11.57 -4.36 -7.95
CA ASN A 56 -12.14 -5.05 -9.12
C ASN A 56 -11.15 -5.11 -10.30
N ILE A 57 -10.36 -4.05 -10.56
CA ILE A 57 -9.31 -4.11 -11.59
C ILE A 57 -8.29 -5.20 -11.24
N SER A 58 -7.82 -5.23 -9.99
CA SER A 58 -6.82 -6.23 -9.57
C SER A 58 -7.37 -7.65 -9.63
N GLU A 59 -8.61 -7.87 -9.16
CA GLU A 59 -9.29 -9.18 -9.21
C GLU A 59 -9.49 -9.68 -10.65
N GLN A 60 -9.94 -8.80 -11.57
CA GLN A 60 -10.24 -9.19 -12.95
C GLN A 60 -8.97 -9.42 -13.80
N THR A 61 -7.89 -8.69 -13.53
CA THR A 61 -6.67 -8.75 -14.36
C THR A 61 -5.56 -9.61 -13.77
N GLY A 62 -5.58 -9.84 -12.46
CA GLY A 62 -4.46 -10.42 -11.71
C GLY A 62 -3.23 -9.53 -11.65
N TRP A 63 -3.30 -8.29 -12.16
CA TRP A 63 -2.20 -7.34 -12.09
C TRP A 63 -2.15 -6.68 -10.71
N LEU A 64 -0.93 -6.39 -10.23
CA LEU A 64 -0.75 -5.65 -9.00
C LEU A 64 -1.33 -4.24 -9.16
N LEU A 65 -2.29 -3.89 -8.31
CA LEU A 65 -2.81 -2.54 -8.17
C LEU A 65 -3.37 -2.34 -6.77
N GLU A 66 -2.80 -1.41 -6.01
CA GLU A 66 -3.18 -1.15 -4.63
C GLU A 66 -3.16 0.36 -4.34
N ILE A 67 -4.08 0.82 -3.51
CA ILE A 67 -4.00 2.18 -2.94
C ILE A 67 -2.99 2.13 -1.78
N VAL A 68 -1.89 2.83 -1.93
CA VAL A 68 -0.75 2.78 -1.01
C VAL A 68 -0.58 4.03 -0.16
N ASN A 69 -1.23 5.14 -0.53
CA ASN A 69 -1.25 6.35 0.28
C ASN A 69 -2.67 6.89 0.41
N TYR A 70 -3.11 7.01 1.66
CA TYR A 70 -4.36 7.64 2.07
C TYR A 70 -4.04 9.03 2.61
N ASN A 71 -3.83 10.02 1.72
CA ASN A 71 -3.29 11.33 2.12
C ASN A 71 -4.39 12.30 2.55
N VAL A 72 -5.40 12.51 1.70
CA VAL A 72 -6.50 13.45 1.96
C VAL A 72 -7.82 12.83 1.51
N ALA A 73 -8.76 12.73 2.45
CA ALA A 73 -10.08 12.15 2.22
C ALA A 73 -10.74 12.74 0.98
N ASN A 74 -11.14 11.86 0.05
CA ASN A 74 -11.82 12.17 -1.22
C ASN A 74 -11.06 13.11 -2.19
N MET A 75 -9.80 13.45 -1.91
CA MET A 75 -9.04 14.43 -2.70
C MET A 75 -7.68 13.92 -3.17
N GLN A 76 -6.97 13.16 -2.34
CA GLN A 76 -5.61 12.75 -2.67
C GLN A 76 -5.33 11.34 -2.14
N TYR A 77 -5.22 10.42 -3.09
CA TYR A 77 -4.77 9.05 -2.90
C TYR A 77 -3.60 8.78 -3.83
N VAL A 78 -2.82 7.74 -3.55
CA VAL A 78 -1.82 7.23 -4.51
C VAL A 78 -2.06 5.74 -4.72
N ALA A 79 -2.26 5.35 -5.97
CA ALA A 79 -2.29 3.96 -6.39
C ALA A 79 -0.90 3.55 -6.89
N ALA A 80 -0.45 2.36 -6.53
CA ALA A 80 0.80 1.77 -6.98
C ALA A 80 0.52 0.41 -7.61
N GLY A 81 1.26 0.06 -8.65
CA GLY A 81 0.98 -1.16 -9.37
C GLY A 81 1.78 -1.32 -10.66
N ASP A 82 1.41 -2.36 -11.40
CA ASP A 82 1.88 -2.60 -12.76
C ASP A 82 1.45 -1.43 -13.67
N LEU A 83 2.29 -1.04 -14.62
CA LEU A 83 1.97 0.02 -15.58
C LEU A 83 0.66 -0.26 -16.32
N ARG A 84 0.37 -1.53 -16.64
CA ARG A 84 -0.89 -1.93 -17.26
C ARG A 84 -2.10 -1.64 -16.37
N ALA A 85 -2.00 -1.96 -15.07
CA ALA A 85 -3.10 -1.75 -14.15
C ALA A 85 -3.35 -0.25 -13.89
N LEU A 86 -2.30 0.56 -13.83
CA LEU A 86 -2.39 2.01 -13.68
C LEU A 86 -2.97 2.70 -14.92
N ASP A 87 -2.64 2.20 -16.11
CA ASP A 87 -3.24 2.66 -17.37
C ASP A 87 -4.72 2.29 -17.44
N CYS A 88 -5.06 1.03 -17.14
CA CYS A 88 -6.44 0.55 -17.06
C CYS A 88 -7.26 1.37 -16.06
N LEU A 89 -6.71 1.64 -14.86
CA LEU A 89 -7.34 2.51 -13.86
C LEU A 89 -7.60 3.90 -14.45
N THR A 90 -6.61 4.50 -15.11
CA THR A 90 -6.77 5.82 -15.73
C THR A 90 -7.88 5.84 -16.78
N ASN A 91 -7.90 4.85 -17.68
CA ASN A 91 -8.91 4.74 -18.73
C ASN A 91 -10.31 4.55 -18.13
N LEU A 92 -10.44 3.69 -17.11
CA LEU A 92 -11.69 3.45 -16.42
C LEU A 92 -12.22 4.71 -15.73
N LEU A 93 -11.40 5.42 -14.95
CA LEU A 93 -11.82 6.66 -14.28
C LEU A 93 -12.18 7.75 -15.29
N ASN A 94 -11.49 7.81 -16.44
CA ASN A 94 -11.86 8.70 -17.54
C ASN A 94 -13.22 8.34 -18.14
N PHE A 95 -13.50 7.04 -18.33
CA PHE A 95 -14.78 6.56 -18.84
C PHE A 95 -15.93 6.89 -17.87
N LEU A 96 -15.75 6.61 -16.57
CA LEU A 96 -16.74 6.95 -15.55
C LEU A 96 -17.06 8.46 -15.54
N LYS A 97 -16.01 9.29 -15.67
CA LYS A 97 -16.17 10.75 -15.78
C LYS A 97 -16.95 11.14 -17.04
N ALA A 98 -16.57 10.63 -18.20
CA ALA A 98 -17.15 11.00 -19.48
C ALA A 98 -18.63 10.58 -19.60
N GLN A 99 -18.96 9.40 -19.08
CA GLN A 99 -20.32 8.84 -19.08
C GLN A 99 -21.17 9.29 -17.88
N ASN A 100 -20.61 10.10 -16.97
CA ASN A 100 -21.25 10.50 -15.72
C ASN A 100 -21.81 9.32 -14.90
N ILE A 101 -21.08 8.20 -14.88
CA ILE A 101 -21.47 7.00 -14.12
C ILE A 101 -21.11 7.21 -12.65
N ASP A 102 -22.12 7.12 -11.80
CA ASP A 102 -21.99 7.27 -10.35
C ASP A 102 -22.05 5.90 -9.65
N ILE A 103 -20.88 5.33 -9.36
CA ILE A 103 -20.77 4.02 -8.68
C ILE A 103 -21.51 4.02 -7.33
N PRO A 104 -21.31 4.99 -6.42
CA PRO A 104 -22.11 5.09 -5.19
C PRO A 104 -23.63 5.02 -5.41
N ALA A 105 -24.16 5.72 -6.42
CA ALA A 105 -25.58 5.67 -6.72
C ALA A 105 -26.02 4.30 -7.28
N LEU A 106 -25.18 3.66 -8.10
CA LEU A 106 -25.42 2.30 -8.59
C LEU A 106 -25.42 1.27 -7.45
N MET A 107 -24.50 1.38 -6.49
CA MET A 107 -24.44 0.51 -5.32
C MET A 107 -25.67 0.64 -4.39
N GLN A 108 -26.39 1.77 -4.44
CA GLN A 108 -27.64 1.97 -3.68
C GLN A 108 -28.89 1.48 -4.42
N SER A 109 -28.85 1.47 -5.76
CA SER A 109 -30.02 1.18 -6.60
C SER A 109 -30.05 -0.23 -7.17
N MET A 110 -28.91 -0.92 -7.21
CA MET A 110 -28.75 -2.25 -7.80
C MET A 110 -28.10 -3.21 -6.80
N SER A 111 -28.18 -4.51 -7.09
CA SER A 111 -27.43 -5.52 -6.32
C SER A 111 -25.92 -5.35 -6.55
N LEU A 112 -25.10 -5.73 -5.56
CA LEU A 112 -23.64 -5.69 -5.69
C LEU A 112 -23.12 -6.54 -6.85
N GLU A 113 -23.82 -7.63 -7.18
CA GLU A 113 -23.49 -8.53 -8.28
C GLU A 113 -23.70 -7.84 -9.64
N ASP A 114 -24.81 -7.13 -9.80
CA ASP A 114 -25.09 -6.40 -11.04
C ASP A 114 -24.11 -5.23 -11.25
N VAL A 115 -23.80 -4.49 -10.18
CA VAL A 115 -22.79 -3.42 -10.23
C VAL A 115 -21.43 -3.97 -10.63
N LYS A 116 -21.04 -5.12 -10.07
CA LYS A 116 -19.80 -5.82 -10.42
C LYS A 116 -19.80 -6.25 -11.88
N ALA A 117 -20.90 -6.80 -12.40
CA ALA A 117 -21.02 -7.23 -13.79
C ALA A 117 -20.86 -6.04 -14.77
N HIS A 118 -21.53 -4.92 -14.48
CA HIS A 118 -21.40 -3.69 -15.27
C HIS A 118 -19.96 -3.17 -15.26
N LEU A 119 -19.35 -3.09 -14.07
CA LEU A 119 -17.98 -2.62 -13.92
C LEU A 119 -16.98 -3.54 -14.65
N THR A 120 -17.19 -4.85 -14.57
CA THR A 120 -16.35 -5.86 -15.23
C THR A 120 -16.36 -5.69 -16.74
N GLY A 121 -17.52 -5.43 -17.36
CA GLY A 121 -17.62 -5.16 -18.79
C GLY A 121 -16.79 -3.94 -19.22
N ILE A 122 -16.82 -2.87 -18.43
CA ILE A 122 -16.02 -1.67 -18.70
C ILE A 122 -14.52 -1.95 -18.50
N ILE A 123 -14.16 -2.67 -17.44
CA ILE A 123 -12.77 -3.07 -17.16
C ILE A 123 -12.21 -3.89 -18.33
N GLN A 124 -12.95 -4.87 -18.85
CA GLN A 124 -12.49 -5.70 -19.98
C GLN A 124 -12.18 -4.86 -21.22
N GLU A 125 -12.97 -3.82 -21.50
CA GLU A 125 -12.70 -2.93 -22.62
C GLU A 125 -11.46 -2.05 -22.36
N CYS A 126 -11.30 -1.54 -21.14
CA CYS A 126 -10.09 -0.82 -20.74
C CYS A 126 -8.82 -1.70 -20.78
N VAL A 127 -8.94 -2.99 -20.46
CA VAL A 127 -7.86 -3.97 -20.57
C VAL A 127 -7.45 -4.16 -22.02
N LYS A 128 -8.38 -4.34 -22.95
CA LYS A 128 -8.06 -4.46 -24.39
C LYS A 128 -7.31 -3.23 -24.90
N GLN A 129 -7.77 -2.03 -24.53
CA GLN A 129 -7.10 -0.78 -24.86
C GLN A 129 -5.67 -0.74 -24.31
N THR A 130 -5.51 -1.10 -23.03
CA THR A 130 -4.21 -1.18 -22.36
C THR A 130 -3.26 -2.16 -23.06
N GLU A 131 -3.74 -3.35 -23.41
CA GLU A 131 -2.93 -4.41 -24.04
C GLU A 131 -2.54 -4.09 -25.48
N SER A 132 -3.33 -3.27 -26.19
CA SER A 132 -2.99 -2.79 -27.53
C SER A 132 -1.83 -1.79 -27.56
N LYS A 133 -1.44 -1.21 -26.41
CA LYS A 133 -0.37 -0.21 -26.33
C LYS A 133 1.02 -0.86 -26.45
N PRO A 134 2.00 -0.18 -27.06
CA PRO A 134 3.38 -0.66 -27.09
C PRO A 134 3.95 -0.74 -25.67
N ARG A 135 4.85 -1.71 -25.44
CA ARG A 135 5.55 -1.89 -24.16
C ARG A 135 6.97 -1.30 -24.24
N PRO A 136 7.49 -0.68 -23.16
CA PRO A 136 6.81 -0.42 -21.89
C PRO A 136 5.71 0.65 -22.03
N ILE A 137 4.62 0.49 -21.28
CA ILE A 137 3.49 1.42 -21.33
C ILE A 137 3.92 2.78 -20.78
N GLN A 138 3.69 3.83 -21.55
CA GLN A 138 3.89 5.20 -21.09
C GLN A 138 2.59 5.72 -20.47
N LEU A 139 2.60 5.93 -19.15
CA LEU A 139 1.44 6.44 -18.43
C LEU A 139 1.17 7.90 -18.77
N GLU A 140 -0.08 8.19 -19.11
CA GLU A 140 -0.57 9.53 -19.40
C GLU A 140 -1.44 10.08 -18.27
N ARG A 141 -1.58 11.41 -18.22
CA ARG A 141 -2.45 12.08 -17.25
C ARG A 141 -3.90 11.91 -17.68
N GLY A 142 -4.75 11.39 -16.78
CA GLY A 142 -6.20 11.38 -16.93
C GLY A 142 -6.90 12.59 -16.31
N PHE A 143 -8.23 12.57 -16.29
CA PHE A 143 -9.03 13.60 -15.60
C PHE A 143 -8.78 13.61 -14.09
N ALA A 144 -8.67 12.41 -13.50
CA ALA A 144 -8.53 12.19 -12.07
C ALA A 144 -7.20 11.57 -11.67
N THR A 145 -6.35 11.17 -12.61
CA THR A 145 -5.06 10.50 -12.36
C THR A 145 -3.87 11.32 -12.84
N ILE A 146 -2.80 11.34 -12.06
CA ILE A 146 -1.54 12.01 -12.38
C ILE A 146 -0.39 11.03 -12.10
N PRO A 147 0.27 10.48 -13.15
CA PRO A 147 1.45 9.62 -12.96
C PRO A 147 2.58 10.34 -12.24
N LEU A 148 3.21 9.65 -11.28
CA LEU A 148 4.36 10.17 -10.53
C LEU A 148 5.65 9.90 -11.30
N LYS A 149 6.10 10.89 -12.07
CA LYS A 149 7.31 10.78 -12.89
C LYS A 149 8.55 10.49 -12.04
N GLY A 150 9.37 9.54 -12.50
CA GLY A 150 10.62 9.14 -11.84
C GLY A 150 10.44 8.12 -10.71
N ILE A 151 9.21 7.68 -10.42
CA ILE A 151 8.94 6.60 -9.47
C ILE A 151 8.57 5.33 -10.23
N ASP A 152 9.35 4.29 -10.01
CA ASP A 152 9.26 3.01 -10.73
C ASP A 152 9.28 1.79 -9.79
N VAL A 153 9.07 2.03 -8.50
CA VAL A 153 8.93 1.00 -7.46
C VAL A 153 7.58 1.18 -6.77
N PRO A 154 6.73 0.14 -6.67
CA PRO A 154 5.41 0.23 -6.05
C PRO A 154 5.54 0.10 -4.52
N PHE A 155 6.19 1.06 -3.87
CA PHE A 155 6.43 0.99 -2.43
C PHE A 155 5.13 1.08 -1.62
N HIS A 156 5.15 0.53 -0.42
CA HIS A 156 3.99 0.31 0.47
C HIS A 156 2.94 -0.70 -0.05
N SER A 157 3.09 -1.24 -1.26
CA SER A 157 2.25 -2.35 -1.74
C SER A 157 2.71 -3.71 -1.21
N THR A 158 1.85 -4.71 -1.35
CA THR A 158 2.17 -6.11 -1.01
C THR A 158 3.33 -6.69 -1.82
N PHE A 159 3.67 -6.10 -2.98
CA PHE A 159 4.78 -6.52 -3.83
C PHE A 159 6.11 -6.57 -3.07
N LEU A 160 6.38 -5.59 -2.21
CA LEU A 160 7.64 -5.52 -1.46
C LEU A 160 7.65 -6.36 -0.18
N ARG A 161 6.59 -7.13 0.10
CA ARG A 161 6.47 -7.92 1.34
C ARG A 161 7.59 -8.96 1.48
N SER A 162 8.06 -9.52 0.36
CA SER A 162 9.19 -10.46 0.31
C SER A 162 10.49 -9.84 0.83
N GLY A 163 10.72 -8.55 0.59
CA GLY A 163 11.89 -7.78 1.03
C GLY A 163 11.88 -7.40 2.53
N VAL A 164 10.77 -7.61 3.25
CA VAL A 164 10.65 -7.19 4.65
C VAL A 164 11.53 -8.00 5.60
N LYS A 165 11.69 -9.31 5.36
CA LYS A 165 12.50 -10.19 6.24
C LYS A 165 13.97 -9.74 6.33
N PRO A 166 14.71 -9.52 5.23
CA PRO A 166 16.09 -9.04 5.31
C PRO A 166 16.18 -7.63 5.90
N PHE A 167 15.24 -6.73 5.57
CA PHE A 167 15.22 -5.37 6.13
C PHE A 167 15.00 -5.38 7.65
N ARG A 168 14.09 -6.21 8.15
CA ARG A 168 13.88 -6.40 9.59
C ARG A 168 15.14 -6.90 10.30
N SER A 169 15.84 -7.88 9.73
CA SER A 169 17.11 -8.37 10.28
C SER A 169 18.17 -7.27 10.33
N PHE A 170 18.19 -6.36 9.35
CA PHE A 170 19.08 -5.20 9.36
C PHE A 170 18.71 -4.20 10.46
N LEU A 171 17.42 -3.90 10.64
CA LEU A 171 16.93 -3.04 11.71
C LEU A 171 17.30 -3.57 13.10
N LEU A 172 17.17 -4.88 13.34
CA LEU A 172 17.55 -5.50 14.62
C LEU A 172 19.04 -5.34 14.95
N LYS A 173 19.91 -5.19 13.96
CA LYS A 173 21.34 -4.91 14.15
C LYS A 173 21.63 -3.43 14.41
N LYS A 174 20.79 -2.53 13.91
CA LYS A 174 21.00 -1.06 13.94
C LYS A 174 20.23 -0.36 15.06
N ILE A 175 19.14 -0.96 15.55
CA ILE A 175 18.34 -0.45 16.66
C ILE A 175 18.70 -1.25 17.91
N ASN A 176 19.39 -0.62 18.85
CA ASN A 176 19.75 -1.24 20.12
C ASN A 176 18.58 -1.12 21.12
N LYS A 177 18.14 -2.24 21.71
CA LYS A 177 17.06 -2.31 22.71
C LYS A 177 17.28 -1.32 23.87
N THR A 178 18.52 -1.15 24.33
CA THR A 178 18.84 -0.25 25.46
C THR A 178 18.67 1.23 25.14
N THR A 179 18.61 1.58 23.86
CA THR A 179 18.44 2.98 23.39
C THR A 179 16.97 3.35 23.16
N ILE A 180 16.04 2.40 23.34
CA ILE A 180 14.61 2.62 23.16
C ILE A 180 14.02 3.02 24.52
N ASP A 181 13.44 4.21 24.56
CA ASP A 181 12.65 4.71 25.68
C ASP A 181 11.17 4.72 25.28
N PRO A 182 10.36 3.74 25.74
CA PRO A 182 8.95 3.65 25.42
C PRO A 182 8.13 4.90 25.78
N SER A 183 8.52 5.64 26.82
CA SER A 183 7.79 6.83 27.28
C SER A 183 7.82 7.99 26.28
N LYS A 184 8.78 7.97 25.35
CA LYS A 184 8.88 8.93 24.25
C LYS A 184 8.04 8.54 23.04
N LEU A 185 7.57 7.30 22.98
CA LEU A 185 6.79 6.76 21.87
C LEU A 185 5.31 6.61 22.22
N ALA A 186 5.02 6.06 23.41
CA ALA A 186 3.67 5.79 23.87
C ALA A 186 2.81 7.06 23.86
N GLY A 187 1.67 7.02 23.17
CA GLY A 187 0.74 8.14 23.00
C GLY A 187 1.26 9.32 22.16
N LYS A 188 2.52 9.27 21.68
CA LYS A 188 3.18 10.40 20.98
C LYS A 188 3.51 10.07 19.53
N TYR A 189 3.98 8.86 19.26
CA TYR A 189 4.31 8.41 17.92
C TYR A 189 3.07 7.84 17.25
N ILE A 190 2.76 8.27 16.02
CA ILE A 190 1.67 7.72 15.20
C ILE A 190 2.30 6.99 14.01
N PRO A 191 2.32 5.65 14.00
CA PRO A 191 2.89 4.89 12.89
C PRO A 191 1.96 4.89 11.68
N ASN A 192 2.53 4.95 10.47
CA ASN A 192 1.74 4.87 9.22
C ASN A 192 1.01 3.53 9.06
N VAL A 193 1.50 2.44 9.65
CA VAL A 193 0.92 1.10 9.50
C VAL A 193 -0.42 0.98 10.24
N THR A 194 -0.56 1.61 11.40
CA THR A 194 -1.75 1.49 12.26
C THR A 194 -2.58 2.77 12.35
N ALA A 195 -2.01 3.92 11.97
CA ALA A 195 -2.66 5.23 11.95
C ALA A 195 -3.32 5.65 13.29
N ARG A 196 -2.84 5.11 14.41
CA ARG A 196 -3.26 5.49 15.77
C ARG A 196 -2.06 5.64 16.70
N PRO A 197 -2.17 6.42 17.79
CA PRO A 197 -1.08 6.61 18.74
C PRO A 197 -0.49 5.26 19.19
N PHE A 198 0.84 5.17 19.18
CA PHE A 198 1.56 3.95 19.56
C PHE A 198 1.30 3.62 21.03
N GLU A 199 1.03 2.35 21.31
CA GLU A 199 0.78 1.84 22.65
C GLU A 199 1.43 0.47 22.83
N ILE A 200 1.67 0.09 24.09
CA ILE A 200 2.16 -1.23 24.48
C ILE A 200 1.05 -1.95 25.24
N THR A 201 -0.02 -2.27 24.52
CA THR A 201 -1.20 -2.97 25.02
C THR A 201 -1.48 -4.19 24.14
N LYS A 202 -2.17 -5.20 24.69
CA LYS A 202 -2.52 -6.41 23.94
C LYS A 202 -3.32 -6.07 22.68
N GLU A 203 -4.31 -5.19 22.82
CA GLU A 203 -5.14 -4.68 21.72
C GLU A 203 -4.31 -4.04 20.60
N TYR A 204 -3.28 -3.24 20.95
CA TYR A 204 -2.36 -2.68 19.95
C TYR A 204 -1.62 -3.76 19.16
N PHE A 205 -1.16 -4.80 19.84
CA PHE A 205 -0.47 -5.91 19.18
C PHE A 205 -1.44 -6.75 18.33
N GLU A 206 -2.68 -6.95 18.76
CA GLU A 206 -3.73 -7.63 17.98
C GLU A 206 -4.05 -6.86 16.69
N ASP A 207 -4.19 -5.54 16.76
CA ASP A 207 -4.38 -4.68 15.58
C ASP A 207 -3.20 -4.77 14.60
N VAL A 208 -1.97 -4.68 15.12
CA VAL A 208 -0.75 -4.83 14.30
C VAL A 208 -0.71 -6.22 13.65
N TYR A 209 -1.09 -7.27 14.38
CA TYR A 209 -1.14 -8.63 13.83
C TYR A 209 -2.17 -8.74 12.72
N ARG A 210 -3.39 -8.22 12.91
CA ARG A 210 -4.46 -8.24 11.90
C ARG A 210 -4.02 -7.61 10.57
N ILE A 211 -3.26 -6.51 10.62
CA ILE A 211 -2.79 -5.79 9.42
C ILE A 211 -1.57 -6.48 8.79
N THR A 212 -0.62 -6.94 9.60
CA THR A 212 0.70 -7.36 9.11
C THR A 212 0.85 -8.87 8.93
N ASN A 213 0.06 -9.67 9.66
CA ASN A 213 0.20 -11.11 9.83
C ASN A 213 1.62 -11.52 10.33
N SER A 214 2.19 -10.71 11.23
CA SER A 214 3.57 -10.92 11.71
C SER A 214 3.67 -12.07 12.71
N LEU A 215 4.40 -13.13 12.35
CA LEU A 215 4.67 -14.29 13.24
C LEU A 215 5.34 -13.90 14.56
N ARG A 216 6.15 -12.83 14.58
CA ARG A 216 6.79 -12.34 15.82
C ARG A 216 5.75 -11.75 16.77
N ILE A 217 4.80 -10.99 16.24
CA ILE A 217 3.70 -10.41 17.04
C ILE A 217 2.76 -11.52 17.50
N ALA A 218 2.43 -12.49 16.64
CA ALA A 218 1.64 -13.66 17.01
C ALA A 218 2.26 -14.43 18.19
N SER A 219 3.58 -14.65 18.15
CA SER A 219 4.30 -15.32 19.25
C SER A 219 4.27 -14.53 20.56
N ILE A 220 4.29 -13.19 20.51
CA ILE A 220 4.15 -12.35 21.70
C ILE A 220 2.73 -12.43 22.26
N LEU A 221 1.72 -12.31 21.40
CA LEU A 221 0.30 -12.40 21.79
C LEU A 221 -0.04 -13.75 22.43
N ALA A 222 0.49 -14.84 21.88
CA ALA A 222 0.30 -16.19 22.43
C ALA A 222 0.93 -16.38 23.82
N ASN A 223 1.89 -15.54 24.20
CA ASN A 223 2.60 -15.60 25.48
C ASN A 223 2.49 -14.26 26.24
N TRP A 224 1.36 -13.56 26.10
CA TRP A 224 1.21 -12.19 26.60
C TRP A 224 1.45 -12.08 28.11
N GLU A 225 0.90 -13.02 28.89
CA GLU A 225 0.99 -13.06 30.36
C GLU A 225 2.45 -13.01 30.86
N LYS A 226 3.38 -13.68 30.15
CA LYS A 226 4.82 -13.66 30.45
C LYS A 226 5.39 -12.23 30.48
N TYR A 227 4.91 -11.37 29.59
CA TYR A 227 5.40 -9.99 29.48
C TYR A 227 4.68 -9.04 30.43
N GLU A 228 3.45 -9.36 30.82
CA GLU A 228 2.65 -8.57 31.77
C GLU A 228 3.12 -8.76 33.21
N GLU A 229 3.49 -9.99 33.59
CA GLU A 229 3.96 -10.33 34.94
C GLU A 229 5.44 -10.01 35.18
N GLY A 230 6.16 -9.51 34.17
CA GLY A 230 7.57 -9.09 34.29
C GLY A 230 8.56 -10.23 34.51
N THR A 231 8.20 -11.48 34.23
CA THR A 231 9.05 -12.68 34.44
C THR A 231 10.08 -12.90 33.32
N GLU A 232 10.81 -11.85 32.92
CA GLU A 232 12.13 -12.02 32.27
C GLU A 232 13.21 -12.03 33.36
N THR A 233 13.40 -13.21 33.99
CA THR A 233 14.68 -13.57 34.58
C THR A 233 15.72 -13.47 33.48
N THR A 234 16.65 -12.54 33.63
CA THR A 234 17.82 -12.41 32.76
C THR A 234 18.64 -13.69 32.87
N ALA A 235 18.40 -14.64 31.97
CA ALA A 235 19.34 -15.72 31.71
C ALA A 235 20.59 -15.08 31.07
N ARG A 236 21.47 -14.56 31.92
CA ARG A 236 22.86 -14.27 31.59
C ARG A 236 23.46 -15.59 31.13
N ALA A 237 23.81 -15.67 29.85
CA ALA A 237 24.76 -16.65 29.38
C ALA A 237 26.09 -16.39 30.09
N ALA A 238 26.49 -17.34 30.94
CA ALA A 238 27.86 -17.53 31.36
C ALA A 238 28.64 -18.26 30.25
#